data_AF-A0AA97BL33-F1
#
_entry.id   AF-A0AA97BL33-F1
#
_cell.length_a   1.000
_cell.length_b   1.000
_cell.length_c   1.000
_cell.angle_alpha   90.00
_cell.angle_beta   90.00
_cell.angle_gamma   90.00
#
_symmetry.space_group_name_H-M   'P 1'
#
loop_
_entity.id
_entity.type
_entity.pdbx_description
1 polymer ?
#
loop_
_entity_poly.entity_id
_entity_poly.type
_entity_poly.pdbx_seq_one_letter_code
_entity_poly.pdbx_strand_id
1 'polypeptide(L)'
;MKKFLALFAVLALAGCATAEKTYLNTGEQGLTIDCSGEANSWATCYEKADASCAGTGYRIVGTDGTPQAKESDKTLGVDVGNFTSRSVLVVCK
;
A
#
# COMPACT_ATOMS: atom_id res chain seq x y z
N MET A 1 -17.63 -28.56 -7.05
CA MET A 1 -17.04 -28.18 -5.75
C MET A 1 -15.57 -27.74 -5.84
N LYS A 2 -14.69 -28.42 -6.60
CA LYS A 2 -13.27 -28.01 -6.75
C LYS A 2 -13.03 -26.63 -7.39
N LYS A 3 -13.95 -26.15 -8.23
CA LYS A 3 -13.77 -24.86 -8.95
C LYS A 3 -13.98 -23.62 -8.05
N PHE A 4 -14.77 -23.73 -6.99
CA PHE A 4 -14.97 -22.64 -6.02
C PHE A 4 -13.77 -22.47 -5.09
N LEU A 5 -13.09 -23.59 -4.77
CA LEU A 5 -11.89 -23.59 -3.93
C LEU A 5 -10.72 -22.86 -4.62
N ALA A 6 -10.58 -23.06 -5.93
CA ALA A 6 -9.60 -22.34 -6.74
C ALA A 6 -9.88 -20.83 -6.82
N LEU A 7 -11.15 -20.43 -6.89
CA LEU A 7 -11.55 -19.02 -6.96
C LEU A 7 -11.25 -18.26 -5.66
N PHE A 8 -11.48 -18.90 -4.51
CA PHE A 8 -11.16 -18.34 -3.19
C PHE A 8 -9.65 -18.20 -2.97
N ALA A 9 -8.85 -19.15 -3.46
CA ALA A 9 -7.40 -19.07 -3.37
C ALA A 9 -6.82 -17.89 -4.18
N VAL A 10 -7.42 -17.57 -5.33
CA VAL A 10 -7.01 -16.42 -6.16
C VAL A 10 -7.43 -15.09 -5.53
N LEU A 11 -8.60 -15.02 -4.88
CA LEU A 11 -9.03 -13.81 -4.17
C LEU A 11 -8.18 -13.52 -2.93
N ALA A 12 -7.69 -14.56 -2.24
CA ALA A 12 -6.80 -14.41 -1.09
C ALA A 12 -5.38 -13.92 -1.46
N LEU A 13 -5.00 -14.03 -2.74
CA LEU A 13 -3.74 -13.48 -3.26
C LEU A 13 -3.83 -11.98 -3.57
N ALA A 14 -5.03 -11.40 -3.64
CA ALA A 14 -5.20 -9.96 -3.59
C ALA A 14 -4.94 -9.52 -2.14
N GLY A 15 -3.67 -9.27 -1.82
CA GLY A 15 -3.21 -8.97 -0.47
C GLY A 15 -4.04 -7.93 0.27
N CYS A 16 -3.98 -7.95 1.60
CA CYS A 16 -4.73 -7.12 2.54
C CYS A 16 -4.52 -5.59 2.39
N ALA A 17 -3.86 -5.13 1.32
CA ALA A 17 -3.81 -3.71 0.99
C ALA A 17 -5.15 -3.25 0.40
N THR A 18 -5.68 -2.17 0.96
CA THR A 18 -6.95 -1.54 0.54
C THR A 18 -6.66 -0.28 -0.28
N ALA A 19 -7.55 0.04 -1.21
CA ALA A 19 -7.43 1.23 -2.05
C ALA A 19 -8.74 2.00 -2.02
N GLU A 20 -8.67 3.29 -1.75
CA GLU A 20 -9.81 4.21 -1.63
C GLU A 20 -9.61 5.41 -2.53
N LYS A 21 -10.67 5.85 -3.21
CA LYS A 21 -10.62 7.05 -4.05
C LYS A 21 -10.65 8.29 -3.17
N THR A 22 -9.82 9.26 -3.51
CA THR A 22 -9.82 10.58 -2.87
C THR A 22 -9.63 11.67 -3.92
N TYR A 23 -9.80 12.92 -3.52
CA TYR A 23 -9.60 14.07 -4.39
C TYR A 23 -8.55 14.98 -3.76
N LEU A 24 -7.55 15.35 -4.56
CA LEU A 24 -6.54 16.31 -4.15
C LEU A 24 -7.14 17.72 -4.12
N ASN A 25 -6.50 18.63 -3.40
CA ASN A 25 -6.85 20.06 -3.41
C ASN A 25 -6.72 20.70 -4.80
N THR A 26 -6.00 20.07 -5.72
CA THR A 26 -5.88 20.47 -7.13
C THR A 26 -7.11 20.06 -7.96
N GLY A 27 -8.02 19.25 -7.43
CA GLY A 27 -9.17 18.67 -8.13
C GLY A 27 -8.87 17.35 -8.84
N GLU A 28 -7.63 16.88 -8.82
CA GLU A 28 -7.25 15.58 -9.38
C GLU A 28 -7.80 14.41 -8.57
N GLN A 29 -8.26 13.36 -9.25
CA GLN A 29 -8.68 12.13 -8.60
C GLN A 29 -7.45 11.30 -8.20
N GLY A 30 -7.24 11.13 -6.90
CA GLY A 30 -6.22 10.29 -6.31
C GLY A 30 -6.77 8.97 -5.79
N LEU A 31 -5.85 8.08 -5.42
CA LEU A 31 -6.10 6.82 -4.73
C LEU A 31 -5.21 6.77 -3.49
N THR A 32 -5.82 6.73 -2.32
CA THR A 32 -5.13 6.39 -1.08
C THR A 32 -5.09 4.87 -0.98
N ILE A 33 -3.91 4.31 -0.77
CA ILE A 33 -3.69 2.88 -0.65
C ILE A 33 -3.09 2.63 0.72
N ASP A 34 -3.84 1.95 1.55
CA ASP A 34 -3.37 1.48 2.85
C ASP A 34 -2.81 0.07 2.68
N CYS A 35 -1.51 -0.07 2.91
CA CYS A 35 -0.81 -1.35 3.01
C CYS A 35 -0.32 -1.59 4.44
N SER A 36 -1.12 -1.15 5.41
CA SER A 36 -0.87 -1.41 6.81
C SER A 36 -0.93 -2.92 7.10
N GLY A 37 -0.11 -3.41 8.02
CA GLY A 37 -0.02 -4.82 8.41
C GLY A 37 1.41 -5.32 8.49
N GLU A 38 1.68 -6.21 9.45
CA GLU A 38 2.99 -6.82 9.67
C GLU A 38 3.44 -7.68 8.48
N ALA A 39 2.48 -8.29 7.77
CA ALA A 39 2.73 -9.07 6.55
C ALA A 39 2.88 -8.20 5.29
N ASN A 40 2.57 -6.89 5.37
CA ASN A 40 2.61 -5.98 4.23
C ASN A 40 3.90 -5.16 4.22
N SER A 41 4.24 -4.63 3.05
CA SER A 41 5.41 -3.78 2.85
C SER A 41 5.09 -2.63 1.88
N TRP A 42 6.02 -1.69 1.74
CA TRP A 42 5.90 -0.65 0.70
C TRP A 42 5.78 -1.24 -0.72
N ALA A 43 6.40 -2.39 -0.99
CA ALA A 43 6.23 -3.09 -2.26
C ALA A 43 4.76 -3.48 -2.50
N THR A 44 4.04 -3.89 -1.46
CA THR A 44 2.60 -4.18 -1.53
C THR A 44 1.79 -2.94 -1.88
N CYS A 45 2.12 -1.78 -1.31
CA CYS A 45 1.48 -0.50 -1.68
C CYS A 45 1.68 -0.19 -3.18
N TYR A 46 2.89 -0.40 -3.71
CA TYR A 46 3.21 -0.11 -5.10
C TYR A 46 2.55 -1.08 -6.09
N GLU A 47 2.56 -2.37 -5.77
CA GLU A 47 1.86 -3.38 -6.57
C GLU A 47 0.35 -3.11 -6.60
N LYS A 48 -0.24 -2.76 -5.45
CA LYS A 48 -1.65 -2.38 -5.36
C LYS A 48 -1.95 -1.11 -6.14
N ALA A 49 -1.03 -0.13 -6.15
CA ALA A 49 -1.17 1.10 -6.92
C ALA A 49 -1.19 0.83 -8.42
N ASP A 50 -0.27 -0.02 -8.89
CA ASP A 50 -0.19 -0.40 -10.29
C ASP A 50 -1.47 -1.14 -10.72
N ALA A 51 -1.92 -2.12 -9.92
CA ALA A 51 -3.17 -2.83 -10.16
C ALA A 51 -4.40 -1.91 -10.15
N SER A 52 -4.45 -0.94 -9.23
CA SER A 52 -5.58 -0.01 -9.10
C SER A 52 -5.63 1.03 -10.22
N CYS A 53 -4.46 1.37 -10.80
CA CYS A 53 -4.33 2.19 -11.99
C CYS A 53 -4.30 1.37 -13.29
N ALA A 54 -4.75 0.11 -13.26
CA ALA A 54 -4.83 -0.77 -14.43
C ALA A 54 -3.51 -0.90 -15.23
N GLY A 55 -2.36 -0.74 -14.58
CA GLY A 55 -1.04 -0.80 -15.21
C GLY A 55 -0.70 0.37 -16.15
N THR A 56 -1.47 1.46 -16.16
CA THR A 56 -1.10 2.69 -16.91
C THR A 56 0.04 3.47 -16.25
N GLY A 57 0.38 3.06 -15.02
CA GLY A 57 1.33 3.73 -14.14
C GLY A 57 0.67 4.82 -13.31
N TYR A 58 1.41 5.27 -12.30
CA TYR A 58 0.93 6.27 -11.35
C TYR A 58 2.08 7.18 -10.93
N ARG A 59 1.74 8.31 -10.30
CA ARG A 59 2.70 9.13 -9.55
C ARG A 59 2.32 9.11 -8.07
N ILE A 60 3.32 8.98 -7.21
CA ILE A 60 3.16 9.12 -5.77
C ILE A 60 3.08 10.61 -5.45
N VAL A 61 2.06 11.01 -4.71
CA VAL A 61 1.84 12.41 -4.29
C VAL A 61 1.93 12.58 -2.78
N GLY A 62 1.84 11.48 -2.01
CA GLY A 62 2.04 11.48 -0.58
C GLY A 62 2.26 10.07 -0.04
N THR A 63 2.87 9.98 1.14
CA THR A 63 3.07 8.72 1.86
C THR A 63 2.85 9.00 3.34
N ASP A 64 2.17 8.09 4.04
CA ASP A 64 1.98 8.15 5.49
C ASP A 64 2.53 6.88 6.15
N GLY A 65 3.21 7.05 7.29
CA GLY A 65 3.92 5.99 8.00
C GLY A 65 5.43 6.20 8.07
N THR A 66 6.07 5.56 9.05
CA THR A 66 7.51 5.70 9.31
C THR A 66 8.29 4.63 8.53
N PRO A 67 9.24 5.02 7.64
CA PRO A 67 10.15 4.07 7.00
C PRO A 67 10.94 3.28 8.06
N GLN A 68 11.31 2.03 7.76
CA GLN A 68 12.21 1.26 8.63
C GLN A 68 13.48 2.05 8.91
N ALA A 69 13.81 2.22 10.20
CA ALA A 69 15.08 2.78 10.61
C ALA A 69 16.21 1.95 10.00
N LYS A 70 17.22 2.63 9.44
CA LYS A 70 18.41 1.95 8.91
C LYS A 70 19.08 1.19 10.05
N GLU A 71 19.75 0.09 9.72
CA GLU A 71 20.38 -0.78 10.71
C GLU A 71 21.39 -0.03 11.60
N SER A 72 22.07 0.97 11.03
CA SER A 72 22.97 1.89 11.73
C SER A 72 22.29 2.75 12.79
N ASP A 73 20.98 2.97 12.66
CA ASP A 73 20.21 3.93 13.45
C ASP A 73 19.33 3.20 14.49
N LYS A 74 19.36 1.85 14.53
CA LYS A 74 18.65 1.03 15.52
C LYS A 74 19.34 1.14 16.89
N THR A 75 18.97 2.14 17.67
CA THR A 75 19.34 2.23 19.10
C THR A 75 18.19 1.77 19.99
N LEU A 76 18.49 1.36 21.23
CA LEU A 76 17.51 0.83 22.23
C LEU A 76 16.39 1.81 22.66
N GLY A 77 16.26 2.97 21.99
CA GLY A 77 15.23 3.97 22.25
C GLY A 77 14.72 4.67 20.99
N VAL A 78 15.10 4.21 19.78
CA VAL A 78 14.35 4.59 18.58
C VAL A 78 13.03 3.85 18.67
N ASP A 79 11.96 4.60 18.95
CA ASP A 79 10.60 4.14 18.71
C ASP A 79 10.61 3.40 17.37
N VAL A 80 10.42 2.08 17.43
CA VAL A 80 10.12 1.22 16.29
C VAL A 80 8.71 1.60 15.83
N GLY A 81 8.58 2.86 15.42
CA GLY A 81 7.34 3.56 15.17
C GLY A 81 6.59 2.82 14.10
N ASN A 82 5.46 2.28 14.52
CA ASN A 82 4.39 1.68 13.74
C ASN A 82 4.78 1.31 12.30
N PHE A 83 5.71 0.35 12.15
CA PHE A 83 5.97 -0.28 10.85
C PHE A 83 4.70 -0.97 10.34
N THR A 84 3.68 -1.12 11.17
CA THR A 84 2.40 -1.71 10.80
C THR A 84 1.48 -0.71 10.10
N SER A 85 1.70 0.61 10.17
CA SER A 85 0.88 1.57 9.41
C SER A 85 1.65 2.20 8.26
N ARG A 86 1.20 1.92 7.04
CA ARG A 86 1.79 2.44 5.81
C ARG A 86 0.68 2.72 4.81
N SER A 87 0.67 3.93 4.27
CA SER A 87 -0.18 4.24 3.13
C SER A 87 0.53 5.11 2.10
N VAL A 88 0.13 4.96 0.84
CA VAL A 88 0.54 5.83 -0.27
C VAL A 88 -0.67 6.54 -0.84
N LEU A 89 -0.52 7.82 -1.16
CA LEU A 89 -1.45 8.54 -2.00
C LEU A 89 -0.85 8.63 -3.40
N VAL A 90 -1.58 8.15 -4.39
CA VAL A 90 -1.15 8.14 -5.80
C VAL A 90 -2.20 8.81 -6.69
N VAL A 91 -1.75 9.31 -7.84
CA VAL A 91 -2.62 9.76 -8.94
C VAL A 91 -2.27 8.89 -10.15
N CYS A 92 -3.27 8.25 -10.75
CA CYS A 92 -3.07 7.45 -11.97
C CYS A 92 -2.72 8.36 -13.14
N LYS A 93 -1.90 7.86 -14.06
CA LYS A 93 -1.54 8.56 -15.30
C LYS A 93 -2.56 8.33 -16.40
#